data_AF-A0A848LA52-F1
#
_entry.id   AF-A0A848LA52-F1
#
_cell.length_a   1.000
_cell.length_b   1.000
_cell.length_c   1.000
_cell.angle_alpha   90.00
_cell.angle_beta   90.00
_cell.angle_gamma   90.00
#
_symmetry.space_group_name_H-M   'P 1'
#
loop_
_entity.id
_entity.type
_entity.pdbx_description
1 polymer ?
#
loop_
_entity_poly.entity_id
_entity_poly.type
_entity_poly.pdbx_seq_one_letter_code
_entity_poly.pdbx_strand_id
1 'polypeptide(L)'
;MSHPRYFVPHAASAAEPVPSDASAIAHVVDVFHLDARHLLEQEWIVGLDAVGNVHVVPASQRDLLPVETRAQLTHHEVASGRTPRRIAAAELYFFAVELVEHPSDAEGFNDPVYLYGHLSGPWPGDAPMRVPGQLTVTRGDVLSGLVHGAAEAFHYVQTPESPAAPRGYHALLPGDRSERLAEGRGLVLAWPAVPPELQVSNASNGPMVARILHDVLTQLQEDAHANGGPAALARMELPVPSRAMAIADLEMRGYEVKGDVAILRRNHPGLLTRMAEWLRAEKVKVPTEAGAPGFLEVARAALSALPGWPSESERVLRARVRPGGSAPVPTSPGIPAVAAPVTPRPLPPRAPPKPPRPDEWMKDFLNAHAASHPGAPQPKLTRTKPAFTPPSTPAKPGRPDWMADFGAAPAAPPASTRREAPASKPSPSGSSASPAKKPDWMSDFED
;
A
#
# COMPACT_ATOMS: atom_id res chain seq x y z
N MET A 1 -6.18 -16.95 -18.75
CA MET A 1 -7.09 -16.69 -17.61
C MET A 1 -8.04 -15.56 -17.96
N SER A 2 -9.27 -15.60 -17.47
CA SER A 2 -10.12 -14.41 -17.43
C SER A 2 -9.86 -13.69 -16.11
N HIS A 3 -9.52 -12.41 -16.16
CA HIS A 3 -9.47 -11.56 -14.98
C HIS A 3 -10.88 -11.01 -14.66
N PRO A 4 -11.13 -10.49 -13.44
CA PRO A 4 -12.33 -9.72 -13.17
C PRO A 4 -12.45 -8.57 -14.16
N ARG A 5 -13.69 -8.25 -14.56
CA ARG A 5 -13.97 -7.25 -15.60
C ARG A 5 -13.37 -5.87 -15.29
N TYR A 6 -13.37 -5.45 -14.03
CA TYR A 6 -12.86 -4.14 -13.61
C TYR A 6 -11.36 -4.12 -13.34
N PHE A 7 -10.67 -5.23 -13.57
CA PHE A 7 -9.23 -5.30 -13.51
C PHE A 7 -8.60 -5.16 -14.91
N VAL A 8 -7.66 -4.24 -15.04
CA VAL A 8 -6.87 -4.02 -16.24
C VAL A 8 -5.43 -4.46 -15.96
N PRO A 9 -4.95 -5.58 -16.54
CA PRO A 9 -3.58 -6.03 -16.36
C PRO A 9 -2.60 -5.08 -17.06
N HIS A 10 -1.41 -4.91 -16.49
CA HIS A 10 -0.34 -4.17 -17.13
C HIS A 10 0.15 -4.91 -18.39
N ALA A 11 0.12 -4.24 -19.54
CA ALA A 11 0.33 -4.86 -20.85
C ALA A 11 1.73 -5.45 -21.07
N ALA A 12 2.74 -4.93 -20.36
CA ALA A 12 4.14 -5.35 -20.53
C ALA A 12 4.65 -6.30 -19.44
N SER A 13 3.88 -6.51 -18.36
CA SER A 13 4.30 -7.39 -17.28
C SER A 13 3.81 -8.82 -17.53
N ALA A 14 4.73 -9.78 -17.43
CA ALA A 14 4.35 -11.18 -17.49
C ALA A 14 3.56 -11.57 -16.24
N ALA A 15 2.59 -12.46 -16.41
CA ALA A 15 1.94 -13.12 -15.29
C ALA A 15 2.92 -14.09 -14.62
N GLU A 16 2.98 -14.06 -13.29
CA GLU A 16 3.87 -14.90 -12.49
C GLU A 16 3.07 -16.02 -11.82
N PRO A 17 3.50 -17.29 -11.87
CA PRO A 17 2.87 -18.35 -11.09
C PRO A 17 2.98 -18.06 -9.58
N VAL A 18 1.91 -18.32 -8.84
CA VAL A 18 1.89 -18.25 -7.37
C VAL A 18 1.92 -19.68 -6.82
N PRO A 19 3.08 -20.21 -6.44
CA PRO A 19 3.13 -21.52 -5.79
C PRO A 19 2.44 -21.43 -4.43
N SER A 20 1.43 -22.28 -4.19
CA SER A 20 0.80 -22.41 -2.88
C SER A 20 1.74 -23.17 -1.95
N ASP A 21 2.39 -22.49 -1.01
CA ASP A 21 3.26 -23.12 -0.02
C ASP A 21 3.03 -22.51 1.36
N ALA A 22 2.44 -23.30 2.26
CA ALA A 22 2.19 -22.88 3.64
C ALA A 22 3.50 -22.55 4.39
N SER A 23 4.61 -23.22 4.05
CA SER A 23 5.90 -22.98 4.71
C SER A 23 6.53 -21.64 4.33
N ALA A 24 6.11 -21.03 3.21
CA ALA A 24 6.56 -19.72 2.75
C ALA A 24 5.83 -18.55 3.43
N ILE A 25 4.76 -18.81 4.18
CA ILE A 25 3.95 -17.77 4.83
C ILE A 25 4.67 -17.23 6.09
N ALA A 26 5.07 -15.96 6.02
CA ALA A 26 5.67 -15.23 7.14
C ALA A 26 4.63 -14.59 8.06
N HIS A 27 3.52 -14.08 7.50
CA HIS A 27 2.46 -13.46 8.28
C HIS A 27 1.07 -13.91 7.81
N VAL A 28 0.18 -14.25 8.74
CA VAL A 28 -1.24 -14.45 8.41
C VAL A 28 -1.93 -13.10 8.37
N VAL A 29 -2.80 -12.88 7.40
CA VAL A 29 -3.55 -11.62 7.21
C VAL A 29 -5.06 -11.80 7.15
N ASP A 30 -5.55 -13.02 6.93
CA ASP A 30 -6.99 -13.31 6.96
C ASP A 30 -7.27 -14.82 7.06
N VAL A 31 -8.47 -15.15 7.54
CA VAL A 31 -9.00 -16.52 7.59
C VAL A 31 -10.50 -16.48 7.24
N PHE A 32 -10.96 -17.41 6.40
CA PHE A 32 -12.38 -17.48 6.02
C PHE A 32 -12.78 -18.89 5.56
N HIS A 33 -14.07 -19.19 5.60
CA HIS A 33 -14.66 -20.36 4.97
C HIS A 33 -15.12 -20.02 3.55
N LEU A 34 -14.69 -20.81 2.57
CA LEU A 34 -15.16 -20.68 1.20
C LEU A 34 -16.31 -21.64 0.94
N ASP A 35 -17.47 -21.07 0.60
CA ASP A 35 -18.66 -21.81 0.21
C ASP A 35 -18.78 -21.77 -1.32
N ALA A 36 -18.03 -22.67 -1.96
CA ALA A 36 -18.09 -22.89 -3.40
C ALA A 36 -18.96 -24.12 -3.68
N ARG A 37 -19.93 -24.01 -4.61
CA ARG A 37 -20.90 -25.08 -4.93
C ARG A 37 -20.29 -26.46 -5.25
N HIS A 38 -19.00 -26.51 -5.59
CA HIS A 38 -18.27 -27.70 -6.01
C HIS A 38 -17.19 -28.13 -5.00
N LEU A 39 -16.95 -27.36 -3.95
CA LEU A 39 -16.06 -27.74 -2.86
C LEU A 39 -16.89 -28.12 -1.63
N LEU A 40 -16.44 -29.12 -0.90
CA LEU A 40 -16.82 -29.25 0.50
C LEU A 40 -16.37 -27.97 1.21
N GLU A 41 -17.21 -27.47 2.12
CA GLU A 41 -16.90 -26.27 2.89
C GLU A 41 -15.50 -26.39 3.50
N GLN A 42 -14.61 -25.50 3.10
CA GLN A 42 -13.20 -25.52 3.49
C GLN A 42 -12.79 -24.16 4.04
N GLU A 43 -12.11 -24.19 5.18
CA GLU A 43 -11.45 -23.02 5.75
C GLU A 43 -10.12 -22.77 5.01
N TRP A 44 -9.86 -21.50 4.72
CA TRP A 44 -8.69 -21.02 4.02
C TRP A 44 -7.94 -20.00 4.88
N ILE A 45 -6.62 -20.10 4.83
CA ILE A 45 -5.68 -19.20 5.50
C ILE A 45 -5.02 -18.36 4.41
N VAL A 46 -5.05 -17.04 4.60
CA VAL A 46 -4.41 -16.07 3.71
C VAL A 46 -3.19 -15.52 4.43
N GLY A 47 -2.06 -15.56 3.75
CA GLY A 47 -0.81 -15.07 4.32
C GLY A 47 0.03 -14.29 3.33
N LEU A 48 1.04 -13.60 3.87
CA LEU A 48 2.08 -12.93 3.13
C LEU A 48 3.40 -13.67 3.32
N ASP A 49 4.20 -13.79 2.27
CA ASP A 49 5.61 -14.20 2.39
C ASP A 49 6.50 -13.03 2.83
N ALA A 50 7.79 -13.30 3.02
CA ALA A 50 8.78 -12.32 3.48
C ALA A 50 8.98 -11.12 2.53
N VAL A 51 8.48 -11.19 1.29
CA VAL A 51 8.53 -10.07 0.33
C VAL A 51 7.17 -9.41 0.12
N GLY A 52 6.15 -9.84 0.88
CA GLY A 52 4.81 -9.26 0.87
C GLY A 52 3.88 -9.81 -0.22
N ASN A 53 4.21 -10.95 -0.84
CA ASN A 53 3.30 -11.59 -1.79
C ASN A 53 2.21 -12.38 -1.07
N VAL A 54 1.01 -12.39 -1.66
CA VAL A 54 -0.13 -13.16 -1.14
C VAL A 54 0.01 -14.65 -1.45
N HIS A 55 -0.21 -15.47 -0.43
CA HIS A 55 -0.35 -16.91 -0.46
C HIS A 55 -1.70 -17.31 0.13
N VAL A 56 -2.32 -18.34 -0.43
CA VAL A 56 -3.62 -18.85 0.02
C VAL A 56 -3.49 -20.36 0.13
N VAL A 57 -3.71 -20.88 1.34
CA VAL A 57 -3.56 -22.31 1.66
C VAL A 57 -4.79 -22.82 2.42
N PRO A 58 -5.19 -24.09 2.23
CA PRO A 58 -6.27 -24.66 3.00
C PRO A 58 -5.85 -24.85 4.47
N ALA A 59 -6.79 -24.71 5.40
CA ALA A 59 -6.53 -24.87 6.84
C ALA A 59 -6.00 -26.26 7.22
N SER A 60 -6.21 -27.28 6.37
CA SER A 60 -5.60 -28.61 6.53
C SER A 60 -4.06 -28.59 6.46
N GLN A 61 -3.46 -27.52 5.94
CA GLN A 61 -2.01 -27.30 5.93
C GLN A 61 -1.51 -26.45 7.10
N ARG A 62 -2.36 -26.17 8.12
CA ARG A 62 -1.98 -25.37 9.30
C ARG A 62 -0.69 -25.86 9.98
N ASP A 63 -0.46 -27.17 10.02
CA ASP A 63 0.74 -27.74 10.65
C ASP A 63 2.05 -27.46 9.89
N LEU A 64 1.95 -27.09 8.60
CA LEU A 64 3.08 -26.73 7.74
C LEU A 64 3.47 -25.25 7.84
N LEU A 65 2.63 -24.43 8.47
CA LEU A 65 2.94 -23.02 8.71
C LEU A 65 4.14 -22.89 9.68
N PRO A 66 5.02 -21.89 9.51
CA PRO A 66 6.07 -21.60 10.49
C PRO A 66 5.50 -21.39 11.90
N VAL A 67 6.31 -21.69 12.93
CA VAL A 67 5.88 -21.65 14.34
C VAL A 67 5.34 -20.27 14.73
N GLU A 68 6.02 -19.20 14.31
CA GLU A 68 5.60 -17.82 14.58
C GLU A 68 4.28 -17.48 13.87
N THR A 69 4.14 -17.88 12.61
CA THR A 69 2.91 -17.74 11.81
C THR A 69 1.72 -18.47 12.46
N ARG A 70 1.94 -19.68 12.98
CA ARG A 70 0.92 -20.42 13.75
C ARG A 70 0.55 -19.73 15.05
N ALA A 71 1.52 -19.09 15.72
CA ALA A 71 1.25 -18.33 16.93
C ALA A 71 0.39 -17.09 16.63
N GLN A 72 0.63 -16.40 15.51
CA GLN A 72 -0.24 -15.31 15.04
C GLN A 72 -1.67 -15.79 14.79
N LEU A 73 -1.84 -16.90 14.07
CA LEU A 73 -3.16 -17.50 13.80
C LEU A 73 -3.90 -17.84 15.10
N THR A 74 -3.22 -18.54 16.02
CA THR A 74 -3.78 -18.93 17.32
C THR A 74 -4.17 -17.70 18.15
N HIS A 75 -3.34 -16.65 18.14
CA HIS A 75 -3.69 -15.40 18.83
C HIS A 75 -4.95 -14.77 18.23
N HIS A 76 -5.07 -14.71 16.90
CA HIS A 76 -6.24 -14.16 16.24
C HIS A 76 -7.52 -14.93 16.59
N GLU A 77 -7.49 -16.26 16.63
CA GLU A 77 -8.62 -17.10 17.03
C GLU A 77 -9.10 -16.76 18.45
N VAL A 78 -8.16 -16.60 19.40
CA VAL A 78 -8.48 -16.24 20.78
C VAL A 78 -8.97 -14.80 20.90
N ALA A 79 -8.30 -13.85 20.24
CA ALA A 79 -8.59 -12.43 20.34
C ALA A 79 -9.89 -12.02 19.64
N SER A 80 -10.21 -12.66 18.51
CA SER A 80 -11.46 -12.38 17.77
C SER A 80 -12.69 -12.97 18.47
N GLY A 81 -12.53 -14.13 19.14
CA GLY A 81 -13.63 -14.86 19.77
C GLY A 81 -14.74 -15.27 18.80
N ARG A 82 -14.43 -15.31 17.49
CA ARG A 82 -15.39 -15.55 16.41
C ARG A 82 -14.90 -16.67 15.50
N THR A 83 -15.85 -17.37 14.90
CA THR A 83 -15.54 -18.29 13.80
C THR A 83 -15.28 -17.49 12.52
N PRO A 84 -14.35 -17.94 11.65
CA PRO A 84 -14.05 -17.26 10.39
C PRO A 84 -15.30 -17.06 9.54
N ARG A 85 -15.47 -15.88 8.95
CA ARG A 85 -16.61 -15.57 8.08
C ARG A 85 -16.71 -16.54 6.90
N ARG A 86 -17.92 -16.71 6.39
CA ARG A 86 -18.22 -17.50 5.19
C ARG A 86 -18.35 -16.58 3.99
N ILE A 87 -17.67 -16.91 2.89
CA ILE A 87 -17.77 -16.20 1.62
C ILE A 87 -18.36 -17.18 0.58
N ALA A 88 -19.56 -16.88 0.10
CA ALA A 88 -20.25 -17.66 -0.93
C ALA A 88 -19.76 -17.24 -2.32
N ALA A 89 -18.65 -17.83 -2.77
CA ALA A 89 -18.02 -17.52 -4.04
C ALA A 89 -17.62 -18.79 -4.80
N ALA A 90 -17.82 -18.76 -6.12
CA ALA A 90 -17.29 -19.78 -7.02
C ALA A 90 -15.78 -19.59 -7.26
N GLU A 91 -15.32 -18.33 -7.23
CA GLU A 91 -13.92 -17.95 -7.36
C GLU A 91 -13.63 -16.66 -6.59
N LEU A 92 -12.44 -16.55 -6.02
CA LEU A 92 -11.94 -15.37 -5.31
C LEU A 92 -10.63 -14.90 -5.91
N TYR A 93 -10.51 -13.59 -6.04
CA TYR A 93 -9.25 -12.93 -6.39
C TYR A 93 -8.73 -12.15 -5.20
N PHE A 94 -7.41 -12.01 -5.14
CA PHE A 94 -6.68 -11.39 -4.05
C PHE A 94 -5.90 -10.21 -4.60
N PHE A 95 -6.05 -9.02 -4.03
CA PHE A 95 -5.44 -7.81 -4.57
C PHE A 95 -4.60 -7.08 -3.52
N ALA A 96 -3.29 -7.02 -3.71
CA ALA A 96 -2.39 -6.25 -2.87
C ALA A 96 -2.33 -4.80 -3.37
N VAL A 97 -2.96 -3.87 -2.66
CA VAL A 97 -3.10 -2.45 -3.03
C VAL A 97 -1.83 -1.67 -2.65
N GLU A 98 -1.13 -1.15 -3.66
CA GLU A 98 0.12 -0.40 -3.51
C GLU A 98 -0.06 1.12 -3.65
N LEU A 99 -1.06 1.53 -4.43
CA LEU A 99 -1.36 2.92 -4.72
C LEU A 99 -2.87 3.08 -4.98
N VAL A 100 -3.42 4.19 -4.51
CA VAL A 100 -4.79 4.63 -4.79
C VAL A 100 -4.71 5.95 -5.57
N GLU A 101 -5.42 6.03 -6.69
CA GLU A 101 -5.53 7.23 -7.51
C GLU A 101 -6.97 7.71 -7.55
N HIS A 102 -7.12 9.02 -7.33
CA HIS A 102 -8.35 9.75 -7.58
C HIS A 102 -8.21 10.49 -8.91
N PRO A 103 -9.01 10.14 -9.94
CA PRO A 103 -9.04 10.87 -11.21
C PRO A 103 -9.42 12.32 -10.97
N SER A 104 -8.83 13.24 -11.73
CA SER A 104 -9.04 14.69 -11.56
C SER A 104 -10.27 15.22 -12.30
N ASP A 105 -10.83 14.43 -13.22
CA ASP A 105 -12.04 14.66 -14.01
C ASP A 105 -13.29 14.05 -13.36
N ALA A 106 -13.14 13.48 -12.17
CA ALA A 106 -14.21 12.92 -11.36
C ALA A 106 -15.07 14.05 -10.71
N GLU A 107 -16.26 14.32 -11.26
CA GLU A 107 -17.20 15.35 -10.75
C GLU A 107 -18.30 14.81 -9.79
N GLY A 108 -18.53 13.50 -9.75
CA GLY A 108 -19.55 12.87 -8.92
C GLY A 108 -19.06 12.42 -7.53
N PHE A 109 -20.02 12.21 -6.61
CA PHE A 109 -19.70 11.84 -5.22
C PHE A 109 -19.16 10.41 -5.10
N ASN A 110 -19.70 9.47 -5.86
CA ASN A 110 -19.31 8.05 -5.84
C ASN A 110 -18.47 7.67 -7.07
N ASP A 111 -17.55 8.53 -7.44
CA ASP A 111 -16.77 8.36 -8.65
C ASP A 111 -15.75 7.22 -8.58
N PRO A 112 -15.23 6.80 -9.75
CA PRO A 112 -14.17 5.83 -9.83
C PRO A 112 -12.93 6.21 -9.01
N VAL A 113 -12.34 5.19 -8.41
CA VAL A 113 -11.04 5.19 -7.75
C VAL A 113 -10.25 4.05 -8.38
N TYR A 114 -8.99 4.33 -8.74
CA TYR A 114 -8.11 3.33 -9.31
C TYR A 114 -7.16 2.81 -8.24
N LEU A 115 -7.23 1.50 -8.00
CA LEU A 115 -6.34 0.80 -7.08
C LEU A 115 -5.27 0.09 -7.91
N TYR A 116 -4.02 0.47 -7.73
CA TYR A 116 -2.88 -0.16 -8.39
C TYR A 116 -2.22 -1.16 -7.48
N GLY A 117 -1.78 -2.28 -8.05
CA GLY A 117 -1.10 -3.32 -7.31
C GLY A 117 -1.11 -4.65 -8.04
N HIS A 118 -1.11 -5.75 -7.28
CA HIS A 118 -0.99 -7.09 -7.82
C HIS A 118 -2.26 -7.91 -7.56
N LEU A 119 -2.89 -8.40 -8.63
CA LEU A 119 -3.99 -9.35 -8.57
C LEU A 119 -3.45 -10.77 -8.59
N SER A 120 -3.91 -11.62 -7.69
CA SER A 120 -3.61 -13.06 -7.66
C SER A 120 -4.87 -13.90 -7.61
N GLY A 121 -4.82 -15.08 -8.24
CA GLY A 121 -5.95 -16.01 -8.33
C GLY A 121 -6.28 -16.39 -9.79
N PRO A 122 -7.51 -16.86 -10.06
CA PRO A 122 -8.58 -17.13 -9.10
C PRO A 122 -8.24 -18.28 -8.14
N TRP A 123 -8.84 -18.26 -6.95
CA TRP A 123 -8.85 -19.35 -5.98
C TRP A 123 -10.28 -19.84 -5.70
N PRO A 124 -10.49 -21.14 -5.47
CA PRO A 124 -9.55 -22.24 -5.65
C PRO A 124 -9.16 -22.40 -7.13
N GLY A 125 -7.93 -22.84 -7.40
CA GLY A 125 -7.47 -23.10 -8.77
C GLY A 125 -6.11 -23.78 -8.77
N ASP A 126 -5.85 -24.58 -9.81
CA ASP A 126 -4.63 -25.42 -9.88
C ASP A 126 -3.38 -24.65 -10.34
N ALA A 127 -3.56 -23.46 -10.91
CA ALA A 127 -2.48 -22.64 -11.45
C ALA A 127 -2.75 -21.14 -11.24
N PRO A 128 -2.86 -20.66 -9.99
CA PRO A 128 -3.09 -19.25 -9.70
C PRO A 128 -1.91 -18.42 -10.19
N MET A 129 -2.22 -17.28 -10.80
CA MET A 129 -1.23 -16.37 -11.36
C MET A 129 -1.34 -15.03 -10.68
N ARG A 130 -0.21 -14.35 -10.51
CA ARG A 130 -0.08 -12.98 -10.06
C ARG A 130 0.19 -12.07 -11.25
N VAL A 131 -0.57 -11.00 -11.36
CA VAL A 131 -0.47 -10.03 -12.46
C VAL A 131 -0.55 -8.61 -11.88
N PRO A 132 0.43 -7.74 -12.17
CA PRO A 132 0.31 -6.33 -11.81
C PRO A 132 -0.73 -5.64 -12.70
N GLY A 133 -1.44 -4.66 -12.14
CA GLY A 133 -2.43 -3.91 -12.88
C GLY A 133 -3.24 -2.95 -12.02
N GLN A 134 -4.39 -2.56 -12.57
CA GLN A 134 -5.30 -1.58 -11.99
C GLN A 134 -6.67 -2.21 -11.77
N LEU A 135 -7.19 -2.15 -10.55
CA LEU A 135 -8.58 -2.45 -10.24
C LEU A 135 -9.36 -1.13 -10.13
N THR A 136 -10.45 -1.02 -10.88
CA THR A 136 -11.35 0.15 -10.81
C THR A 136 -12.55 -0.16 -9.92
N VAL A 137 -12.76 0.67 -8.89
CA VAL A 137 -13.91 0.60 -7.97
C VAL A 137 -14.45 2.01 -7.73
N THR A 138 -15.50 2.19 -6.94
CA THR A 138 -15.96 3.52 -6.53
C THR A 138 -15.46 3.93 -5.14
N ARG A 139 -15.50 5.23 -4.82
CA ARG A 139 -15.18 5.72 -3.46
C ARG A 139 -16.00 5.00 -2.38
N GLY A 140 -17.30 4.84 -2.60
CA GLY A 140 -18.21 4.12 -1.72
C GLY A 140 -17.81 2.65 -1.54
N ASP A 141 -17.37 1.97 -2.61
CA ASP A 141 -16.88 0.59 -2.52
C ASP A 141 -15.63 0.48 -1.64
N VAL A 142 -14.68 1.43 -1.75
CA VAL A 142 -13.48 1.46 -0.90
C VAL A 142 -13.86 1.69 0.57
N LEU A 143 -14.67 2.71 0.84
CA LEU A 143 -15.12 3.02 2.20
C LEU A 143 -15.88 1.83 2.81
N SER A 144 -16.86 1.28 2.10
CA SER A 144 -17.69 0.19 2.59
C SER A 144 -16.92 -1.11 2.73
N GLY A 145 -16.06 -1.41 1.76
CA GLY A 145 -15.16 -2.56 1.80
C GLY A 145 -14.30 -2.57 3.07
N LEU A 146 -13.66 -1.44 3.40
CA LEU A 146 -12.85 -1.30 4.62
C LEU A 146 -13.71 -1.29 5.89
N VAL A 147 -14.87 -0.64 5.88
CA VAL A 147 -15.82 -0.60 7.02
C VAL A 147 -16.32 -1.99 7.39
N HIS A 148 -16.71 -2.80 6.41
CA HIS A 148 -17.15 -4.17 6.62
C HIS A 148 -15.96 -5.10 6.93
N GLY A 149 -14.85 -4.93 6.21
CA GLY A 149 -13.64 -5.72 6.44
C GLY A 149 -13.04 -5.51 7.83
N ALA A 150 -13.16 -4.31 8.40
CA ALA A 150 -12.71 -4.02 9.76
C ALA A 150 -13.39 -4.84 10.86
N ALA A 151 -14.59 -5.37 10.64
CA ALA A 151 -15.24 -6.28 11.58
C ALA A 151 -14.55 -7.66 11.64
N GLU A 152 -13.85 -8.01 10.57
CA GLU A 152 -13.21 -9.31 10.32
C GLU A 152 -11.69 -9.15 10.13
N ALA A 153 -11.14 -8.00 10.53
CA ALA A 153 -9.71 -7.72 10.40
C ALA A 153 -8.91 -8.63 11.32
N PHE A 154 -7.75 -9.09 10.84
CA PHE A 154 -6.88 -9.99 11.57
C PHE A 154 -6.29 -9.30 12.80
N HIS A 155 -6.20 -10.02 13.92
CA HIS A 155 -5.73 -9.47 15.20
C HIS A 155 -4.31 -9.97 15.47
N TYR A 156 -3.38 -9.04 15.65
CA TYR A 156 -2.00 -9.36 16.06
C TYR A 156 -1.81 -9.10 17.54
N VAL A 157 -0.79 -9.77 18.10
CA VAL A 157 -0.36 -9.55 19.48
C VAL A 157 0.03 -8.09 19.66
N GLN A 158 -0.46 -7.47 20.73
CA GLN A 158 -0.03 -6.12 21.09
C GLN A 158 1.45 -6.12 21.45
N THR A 159 2.22 -5.22 20.84
CA THR A 159 3.63 -5.02 21.15
C THR A 159 3.80 -3.77 22.01
N PRO A 160 4.90 -3.66 22.80
CA PRO A 160 5.16 -2.48 23.63
C PRO A 160 5.23 -1.16 22.83
N GLU A 161 5.58 -1.24 21.55
CA GLU A 161 5.73 -0.09 20.65
C GLU A 161 4.39 0.43 20.13
N SER A 162 3.28 -0.32 20.30
CA SER A 162 1.97 0.05 19.81
C SER A 162 0.96 0.30 20.94
N PRO A 163 0.37 1.51 21.03
CA PRO A 163 -0.61 1.82 22.08
C PRO A 163 -1.92 1.04 21.93
N ALA A 164 -2.23 0.53 20.74
CA ALA A 164 -3.38 -0.32 20.46
C ALA A 164 -2.95 -1.65 19.81
N ALA A 165 -3.76 -2.70 19.96
CA ALA A 165 -3.51 -3.97 19.31
C ALA A 165 -3.45 -3.80 17.76
N PRO A 166 -2.35 -4.17 17.10
CA PRO A 166 -2.23 -4.04 15.65
C PRO A 166 -3.24 -4.93 14.92
N ARG A 167 -3.73 -4.46 13.77
CA ARG A 167 -4.73 -5.19 12.98
C ARG A 167 -4.37 -5.21 11.49
N GLY A 168 -4.65 -6.34 10.85
CA GLY A 168 -4.58 -6.53 9.40
C GLY A 168 -5.96 -6.32 8.79
N TYR A 169 -6.20 -5.14 8.22
CA TYR A 169 -7.46 -4.79 7.58
C TYR A 169 -7.48 -5.24 6.12
N HIS A 170 -8.67 -5.56 5.63
CA HIS A 170 -8.93 -5.89 4.24
C HIS A 170 -10.23 -5.23 3.77
N ALA A 171 -10.48 -5.31 2.46
CA ALA A 171 -11.70 -4.84 1.84
C ALA A 171 -12.15 -5.87 0.80
N LEU A 172 -13.39 -6.36 0.93
CA LEU A 172 -14.02 -7.12 -0.14
C LEU A 172 -14.65 -6.14 -1.13
N LEU A 173 -14.14 -6.13 -2.37
CA LEU A 173 -14.44 -5.17 -3.42
C LEU A 173 -15.08 -5.84 -4.65
N PRO A 174 -15.91 -5.12 -5.41
CA PRO A 174 -16.49 -5.62 -6.64
C PRO A 174 -15.46 -5.58 -7.78
N GLY A 175 -15.12 -6.74 -8.35
CA GLY A 175 -14.29 -6.84 -9.56
C GLY A 175 -15.10 -7.03 -10.85
N ASP A 176 -16.42 -7.17 -10.76
CA ASP A 176 -17.32 -7.41 -11.89
C ASP A 176 -18.70 -6.79 -11.64
N ARG A 177 -19.60 -6.91 -12.62
CA ARG A 177 -20.99 -6.42 -12.55
C ARG A 177 -21.83 -7.18 -11.52
N SER A 178 -22.90 -6.56 -11.04
CA SER A 178 -23.79 -7.12 -10.01
C SER A 178 -24.30 -8.52 -10.37
N GLU A 179 -24.61 -8.82 -11.63
CA GLU A 179 -25.09 -10.13 -12.05
C GLU A 179 -24.03 -11.22 -11.84
N ARG A 180 -22.77 -10.91 -12.13
CA ARG A 180 -21.63 -11.83 -11.95
C ARG A 180 -21.28 -12.00 -10.48
N LEU A 181 -21.34 -10.93 -9.70
CA LEU A 181 -21.20 -10.98 -8.24
C LEU A 181 -22.31 -11.87 -7.62
N ALA A 182 -23.53 -11.82 -8.17
CA ALA A 182 -24.65 -12.68 -7.76
C ALA A 182 -24.44 -14.17 -8.14
N GLU A 183 -23.48 -14.48 -8.99
CA GLU A 183 -23.07 -15.87 -9.26
C GLU A 183 -21.91 -16.31 -8.35
N GLY A 184 -21.41 -15.42 -7.49
CA GLY A 184 -20.22 -15.66 -6.69
C GLY A 184 -18.92 -15.55 -7.50
N ARG A 185 -18.92 -14.76 -8.59
CA ARG A 185 -17.75 -14.54 -9.45
C ARG A 185 -17.32 -13.09 -9.43
N GLY A 186 -16.03 -12.84 -9.66
CA GLY A 186 -15.48 -11.47 -9.70
C GLY A 186 -15.38 -10.80 -8.33
N LEU A 187 -15.41 -11.56 -7.24
CA LEU A 187 -15.16 -11.06 -5.90
C LEU A 187 -13.66 -10.85 -5.71
N VAL A 188 -13.25 -9.67 -5.26
CA VAL A 188 -11.85 -9.32 -5.03
C VAL A 188 -11.66 -8.96 -3.56
N LEU A 189 -10.93 -9.79 -2.82
CA LEU A 189 -10.50 -9.45 -1.48
C LEU A 189 -9.18 -8.67 -1.59
N ALA A 190 -9.13 -7.47 -1.03
CA ALA A 190 -8.05 -6.52 -1.22
C ALA A 190 -7.41 -6.11 0.12
N TRP A 191 -6.09 -5.95 0.13
CA TRP A 191 -5.33 -5.53 1.29
C TRP A 191 -4.41 -4.37 0.92
N PRO A 192 -4.44 -3.25 1.67
CA PRO A 192 -3.36 -2.26 1.62
C PRO A 192 -2.02 -2.94 1.91
N ALA A 193 -1.12 -2.90 0.92
CA ALA A 193 0.19 -3.52 0.99
C ALA A 193 1.06 -2.84 2.04
N VAL A 194 1.76 -3.65 2.85
CA VAL A 194 2.74 -3.19 3.82
C VAL A 194 4.13 -3.31 3.19
N PRO A 195 4.98 -2.26 3.20
CA PRO A 195 6.38 -2.41 2.80
C PRO A 195 7.06 -3.53 3.61
N PRO A 196 7.82 -4.46 3.00
CA PRO A 196 8.45 -5.58 3.72
C PRO A 196 9.31 -5.15 4.91
N GLU A 197 9.91 -3.95 4.83
CA GLU A 197 10.74 -3.37 5.89
C GLU A 197 9.94 -3.04 7.17
N LEU A 198 8.62 -2.89 7.04
CA LEU A 198 7.70 -2.67 8.15
C LEU A 198 7.05 -3.97 8.65
N GLN A 199 7.27 -5.10 7.96
CA GLN A 199 6.73 -6.42 8.32
C GLN A 199 7.65 -7.19 9.28
N VAL A 200 8.26 -6.53 10.26
CA VAL A 200 9.27 -7.18 11.13
C VAL A 200 8.63 -8.16 12.11
N SER A 201 7.48 -7.81 12.69
CA SER A 201 6.81 -8.64 13.71
C SER A 201 5.37 -9.03 13.33
N ASN A 202 4.75 -8.27 12.44
CA ASN A 202 3.40 -8.49 11.95
C ASN A 202 3.19 -7.76 10.61
N ALA A 203 2.13 -8.10 9.91
CA ALA A 203 1.71 -7.43 8.68
C ALA A 203 0.53 -6.46 8.92
N SER A 204 0.49 -5.78 10.07
CA SER A 204 -0.56 -4.79 10.33
C SER A 204 -0.45 -3.61 9.35
N ASN A 205 -1.60 -3.13 8.86
CA ASN A 205 -1.67 -2.12 7.82
C ASN A 205 -2.52 -0.90 8.22
N GLY A 206 -2.77 -0.73 9.52
CA GLY A 206 -3.57 0.38 10.08
C GLY A 206 -3.15 1.77 9.59
N PRO A 207 -1.85 2.12 9.55
CA PRO A 207 -1.41 3.41 9.03
C PRO A 207 -1.77 3.63 7.54
N MET A 208 -1.69 2.58 6.71
CA MET A 208 -2.00 2.64 5.28
C MET A 208 -3.51 2.79 5.08
N VAL A 209 -4.31 2.08 5.87
CA VAL A 209 -5.77 2.21 5.88
C VAL A 209 -6.19 3.63 6.28
N ALA A 210 -5.58 4.20 7.33
CA ALA A 210 -5.88 5.56 7.76
C ALA A 210 -5.59 6.60 6.65
N ARG A 211 -4.48 6.44 5.91
CA ARG A 211 -4.15 7.30 4.76
C ARG A 211 -5.15 7.15 3.61
N ILE A 212 -5.47 5.91 3.22
CA ILE A 212 -6.45 5.64 2.15
C ILE A 212 -7.81 6.25 2.52
N LEU A 213 -8.29 6.01 3.75
CA LEU A 213 -9.57 6.56 4.20
C LEU A 213 -9.54 8.09 4.25
N HIS A 214 -8.47 8.68 4.79
CA HIS A 214 -8.30 10.13 4.79
C HIS A 214 -8.43 10.73 3.39
N ASP A 215 -7.75 10.16 2.40
CA ASP A 215 -7.71 10.74 1.07
C ASP A 215 -9.04 10.56 0.33
N VAL A 216 -9.68 9.39 0.45
CA VAL A 216 -11.03 9.13 -0.09
C VAL A 216 -12.07 10.06 0.55
N LEU A 217 -12.03 10.23 1.87
CA LEU A 217 -12.98 11.07 2.60
C LEU A 217 -12.75 12.56 2.34
N THR A 218 -11.49 12.98 2.21
CA THR A 218 -11.13 14.35 1.83
C THR A 218 -11.68 14.67 0.44
N GLN A 219 -11.47 13.78 -0.53
CA GLN A 219 -12.00 13.98 -1.88
C GLN A 219 -13.54 14.05 -1.87
N LEU A 220 -14.20 13.15 -1.13
CA LEU A 220 -15.65 13.16 -1.01
C LEU A 220 -16.18 14.47 -0.38
N GLN A 221 -15.48 15.02 0.61
CA GLN A 221 -15.80 16.32 1.21
C GLN A 221 -15.59 17.47 0.22
N GLU A 222 -14.47 17.48 -0.50
CA GLU A 222 -14.15 18.49 -1.52
C GLU A 222 -15.22 18.51 -2.62
N ASP A 223 -15.62 17.34 -3.12
CA ASP A 223 -16.69 17.21 -4.12
C ASP A 223 -18.04 17.68 -3.57
N ALA A 224 -18.36 17.32 -2.31
CA ALA A 224 -19.57 17.80 -1.63
C ALA A 224 -19.63 19.32 -1.52
N HIS A 225 -18.48 19.98 -1.31
CA HIS A 225 -18.38 21.43 -1.32
C HIS A 225 -18.51 22.03 -2.72
N ALA A 226 -17.82 21.47 -3.71
CA ALA A 226 -17.76 22.00 -5.06
C ALA A 226 -19.08 21.83 -5.83
N ASN A 227 -19.73 20.67 -5.67
CA ASN A 227 -20.84 20.23 -6.54
C ASN A 227 -22.20 20.25 -5.83
N GLY A 228 -22.33 20.94 -4.70
CA GLY A 228 -23.59 21.09 -3.97
C GLY A 228 -24.10 19.78 -3.36
N GLY A 229 -23.18 18.94 -2.84
CA GLY A 229 -23.50 17.66 -2.24
C GLY A 229 -24.17 17.75 -0.87
N PRO A 230 -24.51 16.60 -0.26
CA PRO A 230 -25.12 16.54 1.07
C PRO A 230 -24.33 17.34 2.12
N ALA A 231 -25.03 18.19 2.87
CA ALA A 231 -24.40 19.04 3.89
C ALA A 231 -23.63 18.24 4.96
N ALA A 232 -24.05 17.00 5.23
CA ALA A 232 -23.37 16.08 6.14
C ALA A 232 -21.96 15.69 5.64
N LEU A 233 -21.79 15.51 4.32
CA LEU A 233 -20.48 15.21 3.72
C LEU A 233 -19.60 16.46 3.65
N ALA A 234 -20.17 17.59 3.24
CA ALA A 234 -19.43 18.85 3.16
C ALA A 234 -18.92 19.30 4.54
N ARG A 235 -19.72 19.16 5.61
CA ARG A 235 -19.36 19.64 6.96
C ARG A 235 -18.72 18.59 7.85
N MET A 236 -18.33 17.45 7.30
CA MET A 236 -17.70 16.37 8.05
C MET A 236 -16.39 16.83 8.68
N GLU A 237 -16.19 16.55 9.97
CA GLU A 237 -14.90 16.80 10.62
C GLU A 237 -13.94 15.66 10.28
N LEU A 238 -12.93 15.94 9.47
CA LEU A 238 -11.91 14.96 9.10
C LEU A 238 -10.72 15.03 10.06
N PRO A 239 -10.36 13.91 10.73
CA PRO A 239 -9.08 13.81 11.41
C PRO A 239 -7.94 13.68 10.39
N VAL A 240 -6.69 13.74 10.85
CA VAL A 240 -5.50 13.48 10.03
C VAL A 240 -4.82 12.17 10.46
N PRO A 241 -4.19 11.42 9.54
CA PRO A 241 -3.46 10.20 9.89
C PRO A 241 -2.21 10.45 10.76
N SER A 242 -1.61 11.63 10.64
CA SER A 242 -0.50 12.06 11.48
C SER A 242 -0.62 13.55 11.74
N ARG A 243 -0.85 13.92 13.00
CA ARG A 243 -0.93 15.33 13.38
C ARG A 243 0.43 16.00 13.32
N ALA A 244 1.51 15.28 13.60
CA ALA A 244 2.87 15.78 13.44
C ALA A 244 3.16 16.23 11.99
N MET A 245 2.75 15.42 11.00
CA MET A 245 2.89 15.81 9.59
C MET A 245 2.00 17.01 9.24
N ALA A 246 0.75 17.04 9.71
CA ALA A 246 -0.14 18.18 9.47
C ALA A 246 0.40 19.50 10.07
N ILE A 247 1.04 19.43 11.24
CA ILE A 247 1.73 20.56 11.87
C ILE A 247 2.92 20.99 11.02
N ALA A 248 3.78 20.05 10.61
CA ALA A 248 4.94 20.35 9.76
C ALA A 248 4.51 21.02 8.44
N ASP A 249 3.43 20.55 7.81
CA ASP A 249 2.87 21.15 6.60
C ASP A 249 2.36 22.58 6.84
N LEU A 250 1.73 22.85 7.99
CA LEU A 250 1.31 24.20 8.37
C LEU A 250 2.51 25.11 8.66
N GLU A 251 3.55 24.60 9.33
CA GLU A 251 4.78 25.34 9.61
C GLU A 251 5.54 25.69 8.33
N MET A 252 5.64 24.76 7.37
CA MET A 252 6.18 25.04 6.03
C MET A 252 5.40 26.11 5.27
N ARG A 253 4.09 26.24 5.54
CA ARG A 253 3.22 27.30 4.99
C ARG A 253 3.30 28.62 5.76
N GLY A 254 4.20 28.74 6.75
CA GLY A 254 4.42 29.96 7.51
C GLY A 254 3.49 30.16 8.71
N TYR A 255 2.78 29.11 9.15
CA TYR A 255 1.99 29.15 10.38
C TYR A 255 2.86 28.80 11.59
N GLU A 256 2.47 29.35 12.74
CA GLU A 256 2.96 28.94 14.06
C GLU A 256 1.85 28.19 14.77
N VAL A 257 2.10 26.95 15.18
CA VAL A 257 1.12 26.12 15.87
C VAL A 257 1.19 26.33 17.38
N LYS A 258 0.05 26.69 17.98
CA LYS A 258 -0.15 26.81 19.44
C LYS A 258 -1.31 25.92 19.87
N GLY A 259 -0.99 24.75 20.40
CA GLY A 259 -2.00 23.74 20.78
C GLY A 259 -2.78 23.24 19.58
N ASP A 260 -4.09 23.51 19.54
CA ASP A 260 -5.02 23.14 18.46
C ASP A 260 -5.21 24.22 17.38
N VAL A 261 -4.45 25.32 17.42
CA VAL A 261 -4.62 26.44 16.49
C VAL A 261 -3.30 26.84 15.86
N ALA A 262 -3.28 26.91 14.53
CA ALA A 262 -2.19 27.44 13.72
C ALA A 262 -2.48 28.90 13.37
N ILE A 263 -1.52 29.80 13.62
CA ILE A 263 -1.65 31.25 13.41
C ILE A 263 -0.61 31.69 12.38
N LEU A 264 -1.01 32.42 11.34
CA LEU A 264 -0.08 32.86 10.29
C LEU A 264 0.95 33.85 10.85
N ARG A 265 2.25 33.58 10.65
CA ARG A 265 3.31 34.51 11.09
C ARG A 265 3.29 35.77 10.21
N ARG A 266 2.96 36.93 10.79
CA ARG A 266 2.91 38.23 10.09
C ARG A 266 4.29 38.79 9.66
N ASN A 267 5.40 38.11 9.98
CA ASN A 267 6.77 38.62 9.80
C ASN A 267 7.58 37.89 8.69
N HIS A 268 7.03 37.77 7.47
CA HIS A 268 7.86 37.49 6.29
C HIS A 268 8.15 38.82 5.54
N PRO A 269 9.33 39.45 5.74
CA PRO A 269 9.72 40.62 4.98
C PRO A 269 10.13 40.16 3.58
N GLY A 270 9.29 40.40 2.56
CA GLY A 270 9.73 40.26 1.16
C GLY A 270 8.74 39.78 0.09
N LEU A 271 7.45 39.55 0.39
CA LEU A 271 6.51 39.01 -0.62
C LEU A 271 5.13 39.70 -0.64
N LEU A 272 5.10 41.00 -0.38
CA LEU A 272 3.87 41.73 -0.02
C LEU A 272 3.02 42.29 -1.18
N THR A 273 3.10 41.80 -2.42
CA THR A 273 2.24 42.36 -3.50
C THR A 273 1.50 41.39 -4.41
N ARG A 274 1.58 40.06 -4.22
CA ARG A 274 0.81 39.12 -5.07
C ARG A 274 0.04 37.99 -4.36
N MET A 275 0.11 37.85 -3.03
CA MET A 275 -0.59 36.75 -2.33
C MET A 275 -1.61 37.20 -1.27
N ALA A 276 -1.86 38.51 -1.13
CA ALA A 276 -2.71 39.06 -0.07
C ALA A 276 -4.22 38.81 -0.26
N GLU A 277 -4.68 38.24 -1.38
CA GLU A 277 -6.09 37.91 -1.61
C GLU A 277 -6.45 36.43 -1.38
N TRP A 278 -5.48 35.54 -1.07
CA TRP A 278 -5.75 34.09 -1.12
C TRP A 278 -5.91 33.34 0.21
N LEU A 279 -5.77 33.95 1.40
CA LEU A 279 -6.00 33.24 2.68
C LEU A 279 -6.82 34.05 3.69
N ARG A 280 -8.13 33.77 3.70
CA ARG A 280 -9.15 34.31 4.61
C ARG A 280 -9.19 33.69 6.02
N ALA A 281 -8.11 33.11 6.53
CA ALA A 281 -8.08 32.63 7.91
C ALA A 281 -6.72 32.87 8.57
N GLU A 282 -6.63 33.96 9.33
CA GLU A 282 -5.49 34.27 10.20
C GLU A 282 -5.24 33.17 11.26
N LYS A 283 -6.25 32.32 11.51
CA LYS A 283 -6.22 31.18 12.43
C LYS A 283 -6.85 29.95 11.79
N VAL A 284 -6.17 28.81 11.83
CA VAL A 284 -6.64 27.51 11.32
C VAL A 284 -6.62 26.51 12.47
N LYS A 285 -7.71 25.76 12.66
CA LYS A 285 -7.74 24.66 13.66
C LYS A 285 -6.89 23.50 13.13
N VAL A 286 -5.97 23.00 13.94
CA VAL A 286 -5.19 21.80 13.62
C VAL A 286 -6.10 20.59 13.82
N PRO A 287 -6.30 19.75 12.80
CA PRO A 287 -7.12 18.55 12.94
C PRO A 287 -6.60 17.60 14.01
N THR A 288 -7.50 16.79 14.58
CA THR A 288 -7.15 15.74 15.53
C THR A 288 -6.50 14.56 14.81
N GLU A 289 -5.57 13.87 15.46
CA GLU A 289 -5.02 12.62 14.93
C GLU A 289 -6.02 11.48 15.13
N ALA A 290 -6.15 10.60 14.13
CA ALA A 290 -6.87 9.35 14.27
C ALA A 290 -6.15 8.20 13.56
N GLY A 291 -6.14 7.02 14.19
CA GLY A 291 -5.78 5.77 13.54
C GLY A 291 -6.93 5.20 12.70
N ALA A 292 -6.70 4.04 12.07
CA ALA A 292 -7.71 3.37 11.25
C ALA A 292 -9.10 3.23 11.92
N PRO A 293 -9.24 2.85 13.21
CA PRO A 293 -10.55 2.78 13.86
C PRO A 293 -11.34 4.09 13.83
N GLY A 294 -10.67 5.24 14.07
CA GLY A 294 -11.33 6.54 14.03
C GLY A 294 -11.81 6.91 12.63
N PHE A 295 -10.97 6.67 11.61
CA PHE A 295 -11.35 6.90 10.22
C PHE A 295 -12.48 5.96 9.75
N LEU A 296 -12.56 4.74 10.27
CA LEU A 296 -13.64 3.80 9.94
C LEU A 296 -15.00 4.30 10.46
N GLU A 297 -15.03 4.97 11.62
CA GLU A 297 -16.27 5.58 12.12
C GLU A 297 -16.70 6.78 11.26
N VAL A 298 -15.74 7.61 10.83
CA VAL A 298 -16.01 8.69 9.87
C VAL A 298 -16.51 8.12 8.53
N ALA A 299 -15.92 7.02 8.06
CA ALA A 299 -16.36 6.33 6.84
C ALA A 299 -17.79 5.78 6.96
N ARG A 300 -18.19 5.22 8.10
CA ARG A 300 -19.59 4.80 8.34
C ARG A 300 -20.57 5.98 8.24
N ALA A 301 -20.21 7.12 8.83
CA ALA A 301 -21.02 8.33 8.76
C ALA A 301 -21.13 8.84 7.32
N ALA A 302 -20.00 8.86 6.58
CA ALA A 302 -19.97 9.26 5.17
C ALA A 302 -20.83 8.36 4.28
N LEU A 303 -20.73 7.04 4.42
CA LEU A 303 -21.55 6.08 3.68
C LEU A 303 -23.05 6.26 3.92
N SER A 304 -23.44 6.62 5.14
CA SER A 304 -24.85 6.90 5.49
C SER A 304 -25.38 8.18 4.84
N ALA A 305 -24.49 9.12 4.50
CA ALA A 305 -24.83 10.37 3.83
C ALA A 305 -24.61 10.33 2.31
N LEU A 306 -24.02 9.26 1.77
CA LEU A 306 -23.67 9.14 0.36
C LEU A 306 -24.93 8.90 -0.50
N PRO A 307 -25.24 9.77 -1.48
CA PRO A 307 -26.43 9.62 -2.31
C PRO A 307 -26.43 8.31 -3.10
N GLY A 308 -27.56 7.60 -3.10
CA GLY A 308 -27.70 6.34 -3.85
C GLY A 308 -26.99 5.14 -3.22
N TRP A 309 -26.42 5.28 -2.02
CA TRP A 309 -25.77 4.19 -1.29
C TRP A 309 -26.76 3.40 -0.41
N PRO A 310 -26.63 2.06 -0.28
CA PRO A 310 -25.68 1.18 -0.98
C PRO A 310 -26.05 0.97 -2.46
N SER A 311 -25.02 0.89 -3.30
CA SER A 311 -25.18 0.53 -4.72
C SER A 311 -25.72 -0.90 -4.87
N GLU A 312 -26.23 -1.26 -6.05
CA GLU A 312 -26.65 -2.64 -6.31
C GLU A 312 -25.50 -3.63 -6.21
N SER A 313 -24.34 -3.30 -6.80
CA SER A 313 -23.12 -4.09 -6.71
C SER A 313 -22.71 -4.33 -5.26
N GLU A 314 -22.78 -3.31 -4.40
CA GLU A 314 -22.48 -3.43 -2.97
C GLU A 314 -23.48 -4.37 -2.29
N ARG A 315 -24.78 -4.18 -2.49
CA ARG A 315 -25.81 -5.04 -1.87
C ARG A 315 -25.60 -6.52 -2.22
N VAL A 316 -25.35 -6.80 -3.51
CA VAL A 316 -25.10 -8.15 -4.00
C VAL A 316 -23.80 -8.71 -3.42
N LEU A 317 -22.73 -7.90 -3.38
CA LEU A 317 -21.44 -8.31 -2.83
C LEU A 317 -21.55 -8.65 -1.34
N ARG A 318 -22.23 -7.81 -0.54
CA ARG A 318 -22.41 -8.06 0.90
C ARG A 318 -23.30 -9.25 1.19
N ALA A 319 -24.28 -9.54 0.33
CA ALA A 319 -25.08 -10.77 0.43
C ALA A 319 -24.27 -12.07 0.27
N ARG A 320 -23.03 -11.99 -0.25
CA ARG A 320 -22.11 -13.14 -0.35
C ARG A 320 -21.38 -13.45 0.94
N VAL A 321 -21.35 -12.55 1.91
CA VAL A 321 -20.60 -12.71 3.16
C VAL A 321 -21.56 -13.01 4.30
N ARG A 322 -21.26 -14.05 5.07
CA ARG A 322 -22.05 -14.45 6.24
C ARG A 322 -21.16 -14.67 7.46
N PRO A 323 -21.66 -14.43 8.68
CA PRO A 323 -20.94 -14.81 9.90
C PRO A 323 -20.67 -16.31 9.94
N GLY A 324 -19.52 -16.73 10.50
CA GLY A 324 -19.08 -18.12 10.51
C GLY A 324 -20.04 -19.10 11.20
N GLY A 325 -20.81 -18.64 12.20
CA GLY A 325 -21.80 -19.44 12.93
C GLY A 325 -23.17 -19.61 12.24
N SER A 326 -23.36 -19.06 11.04
CA SER A 326 -24.63 -19.19 10.31
C SER A 326 -24.72 -20.52 9.54
N ALA A 327 -25.90 -21.16 9.58
CA ALA A 327 -26.15 -22.39 8.83
C ALA A 327 -25.98 -22.16 7.30
N PRO A 328 -25.50 -23.16 6.54
CA PRO A 328 -25.47 -23.11 5.08
C PRO A 328 -26.89 -22.81 4.54
N VAL A 329 -27.03 -21.87 3.61
CA VAL A 329 -28.31 -21.69 2.92
C VAL A 329 -28.42 -22.79 1.87
N PRO A 330 -29.45 -23.66 1.90
CA PRO A 330 -29.69 -24.58 0.80
C PRO A 330 -30.05 -23.75 -0.44
N THR A 331 -29.12 -23.64 -1.38
CA THR A 331 -29.44 -23.12 -2.70
C THR A 331 -30.15 -24.25 -3.46
N SER A 332 -31.42 -24.01 -3.83
CA SER A 332 -32.21 -24.99 -4.60
C SER A 332 -31.49 -25.39 -5.90
N PRO A 333 -31.59 -26.65 -6.33
CA PRO A 333 -30.87 -27.14 -7.49
C PRO A 333 -31.53 -26.65 -8.78
N GLY A 334 -30.82 -25.81 -9.52
CA GLY A 334 -31.04 -25.59 -10.95
C GLY A 334 -29.77 -25.95 -11.71
N ILE A 335 -29.75 -27.10 -12.38
CA ILE A 335 -28.65 -27.61 -13.22
C ILE A 335 -29.28 -28.15 -14.51
N PRO A 336 -28.67 -28.05 -15.72
CA PRO A 336 -27.74 -27.04 -16.25
C PRO A 336 -28.09 -26.60 -17.70
N ALA A 337 -27.34 -25.67 -18.28
CA ALA A 337 -27.08 -25.69 -19.72
C ALA A 337 -25.61 -25.42 -20.00
N VAL A 338 -24.94 -26.46 -20.50
CA VAL A 338 -23.59 -26.42 -21.08
C VAL A 338 -23.68 -25.63 -22.39
N ALA A 339 -22.96 -24.52 -22.49
CA ALA A 339 -22.68 -23.88 -23.77
C ALA A 339 -21.23 -24.19 -24.16
N ALA A 340 -21.06 -24.70 -25.37
CA ALA A 340 -19.79 -25.10 -25.95
C ALA A 340 -18.78 -23.93 -26.03
N PRO A 341 -17.46 -24.21 -25.99
CA PRO A 341 -16.44 -23.18 -26.10
C PRO A 341 -16.45 -22.56 -27.50
N VAL A 342 -16.63 -21.24 -27.56
CA VAL A 342 -16.35 -20.44 -28.76
C VAL A 342 -14.85 -20.16 -28.78
N THR A 343 -14.16 -20.64 -29.80
CA THR A 343 -12.74 -20.35 -30.03
C THR A 343 -12.54 -18.85 -30.33
N PRO A 344 -11.74 -18.10 -29.56
CA PRO A 344 -11.34 -16.76 -29.96
C PRO A 344 -10.35 -16.83 -31.14
N ARG A 345 -10.57 -15.99 -32.14
CA ARG A 345 -9.61 -15.74 -33.23
C ARG A 345 -8.31 -15.17 -32.63
N PRO A 346 -7.12 -15.63 -33.06
CA PRO A 346 -5.87 -15.04 -32.61
C PRO A 346 -5.72 -13.63 -33.21
N LEU A 347 -5.58 -12.63 -32.33
CA LEU A 347 -4.97 -11.35 -32.70
C LEU A 347 -3.44 -11.57 -32.81
N PRO A 348 -2.75 -10.92 -33.75
CA PRO A 348 -1.32 -11.12 -33.92
C PRO A 348 -0.54 -10.62 -32.69
N PRO A 349 0.50 -11.34 -32.24
CA PRO A 349 1.28 -10.95 -31.08
C PRO A 349 2.13 -9.72 -31.42
N ARG A 350 1.93 -8.63 -30.67
CA ARG A 350 2.91 -7.54 -30.60
C ARG A 350 4.01 -8.02 -29.65
N ALA A 351 5.27 -7.94 -30.10
CA ALA A 351 6.43 -8.39 -29.33
C ALA A 351 6.47 -7.72 -27.94
N PRO A 352 6.72 -8.48 -26.86
CA PRO A 352 6.79 -7.91 -25.53
C PRO A 352 8.03 -7.00 -25.41
N PRO A 353 7.88 -5.77 -24.91
CA PRO A 353 9.04 -4.98 -24.48
C PRO A 353 9.71 -5.66 -23.28
N LYS A 354 11.00 -5.33 -23.05
CA LYS A 354 11.79 -5.85 -21.93
C LYS A 354 11.05 -5.63 -20.59
N PRO A 355 11.10 -6.60 -19.66
CA PRO A 355 10.40 -6.48 -18.39
C PRO A 355 10.93 -5.25 -17.61
N PRO A 356 10.06 -4.34 -17.17
CA PRO A 356 10.43 -3.24 -16.30
C PRO A 356 10.89 -3.75 -14.93
N ARG A 357 11.75 -2.97 -14.26
CA ARG A 357 12.09 -3.22 -12.85
C ARG A 357 10.84 -3.05 -11.96
N PRO A 358 10.83 -3.59 -10.72
CA PRO A 358 9.63 -3.67 -9.86
C PRO A 358 8.85 -2.35 -9.64
N ASP A 359 9.49 -1.19 -9.83
CA ASP A 359 8.86 0.14 -9.66
C ASP A 359 8.57 0.89 -10.98
N GLU A 360 8.99 0.35 -12.14
CA GLU A 360 8.84 1.02 -13.44
C GLU A 360 7.46 0.80 -14.05
N TRP A 361 6.84 -0.37 -13.85
CA TRP A 361 5.52 -0.69 -14.41
C TRP A 361 4.43 0.28 -13.94
N MET A 362 4.47 0.70 -12.68
CA MET A 362 3.48 1.62 -12.12
C MET A 362 3.67 3.03 -12.70
N LYS A 363 4.92 3.45 -12.92
CA LYS A 363 5.22 4.71 -13.62
C LYS A 363 4.72 4.64 -15.06
N ASP A 364 4.88 3.51 -15.73
CA ASP A 364 4.39 3.32 -17.10
C ASP A 364 2.87 3.40 -17.17
N PHE A 365 2.13 2.83 -16.20
CA PHE A 365 0.68 2.92 -16.13
C PHE A 365 0.20 4.36 -15.89
N LEU A 366 0.82 5.05 -14.93
CA LEU A 366 0.51 6.47 -14.63
C LEU A 366 0.84 7.37 -15.82
N ASN A 367 1.97 7.13 -16.50
CA ASN A 367 2.36 7.87 -17.70
C ASN A 367 1.42 7.58 -18.88
N ALA A 368 0.99 6.33 -19.07
CA ALA A 368 0.04 5.95 -20.11
C ALA A 368 -1.34 6.59 -19.85
N HIS A 369 -1.79 6.63 -18.60
CA HIS A 369 -3.03 7.28 -18.19
C HIS A 369 -2.97 8.81 -18.40
N ALA A 370 -1.86 9.44 -18.00
CA ALA A 370 -1.62 10.86 -18.27
C ALA A 370 -1.54 11.16 -19.79
N ALA A 371 -0.94 10.25 -20.57
CA ALA A 371 -0.83 10.38 -22.02
C ALA A 371 -2.18 10.17 -22.74
N SER A 372 -3.10 9.38 -22.19
CA SER A 372 -4.46 9.23 -22.73
C SER A 372 -5.37 10.42 -22.42
N HIS A 373 -5.01 11.30 -21.48
CA HIS A 373 -5.75 12.51 -21.12
C HIS A 373 -4.86 13.77 -21.16
N PRO A 374 -4.33 14.15 -22.35
CA PRO A 374 -3.43 15.29 -22.47
C PRO A 374 -4.15 16.60 -22.12
N GLY A 375 -3.75 17.21 -20.99
CA GLY A 375 -4.30 18.48 -20.50
C GLY A 375 -5.23 18.38 -19.30
N ALA A 376 -5.55 17.18 -18.81
CA ALA A 376 -6.27 17.00 -17.55
C ALA A 376 -5.41 17.45 -16.34
N PRO A 377 -6.03 17.92 -15.24
CA PRO A 377 -5.31 18.23 -14.01
C PRO A 377 -4.57 16.98 -13.48
N GLN A 378 -3.47 17.16 -12.76
CA GLN A 378 -2.77 15.99 -12.21
C GLN A 378 -3.65 15.24 -11.20
N PRO A 379 -3.72 13.90 -11.28
CA PRO A 379 -4.54 13.11 -10.36
C PRO A 379 -3.93 13.10 -8.96
N LYS A 380 -4.77 12.93 -7.93
CA LYS A 380 -4.33 12.82 -6.53
C LYS A 380 -3.94 11.37 -6.25
N LEU A 381 -2.70 11.17 -5.79
CA LEU A 381 -2.09 9.86 -5.59
C LEU A 381 -1.80 9.58 -4.11
N THR A 382 -2.25 8.43 -3.62
CA THR A 382 -2.02 7.95 -2.26
C THR A 382 -1.21 6.65 -2.31
N ARG A 383 0.06 6.69 -1.91
CA ARG A 383 0.92 5.48 -1.91
C ARG A 383 0.88 4.76 -0.57
N THR A 384 0.76 3.43 -0.61
CA THR A 384 0.97 2.58 0.57
C THR A 384 2.45 2.21 0.75
N LYS A 385 3.24 2.24 -0.33
CA LYS A 385 4.72 2.12 -0.31
C LYS A 385 5.40 3.47 -0.57
N PRO A 386 6.38 3.92 0.24
CA PRO A 386 7.20 5.06 -0.12
C PRO A 386 7.97 4.74 -1.41
N ALA A 387 8.01 5.68 -2.36
CA ALA A 387 8.78 5.46 -3.58
C ALA A 387 10.27 5.39 -3.24
N PHE A 388 10.97 4.40 -3.81
CA PHE A 388 12.41 4.47 -3.90
C PHE A 388 12.77 5.69 -4.75
N THR A 389 13.16 6.79 -4.11
CA THR A 389 13.97 7.82 -4.75
C THR A 389 15.38 7.26 -4.81
N PRO A 390 15.91 6.84 -5.98
CA PRO A 390 17.34 6.64 -6.08
C PRO A 390 18.03 7.92 -5.61
N PRO A 391 19.09 7.85 -4.81
CA PRO A 391 19.87 9.04 -4.49
C PRO A 391 20.21 9.73 -5.81
N SER A 392 19.95 11.04 -5.88
CA SER A 392 20.26 11.84 -7.06
C SER A 392 21.67 11.46 -7.53
N THR A 393 21.78 10.94 -8.74
CA THR A 393 23.08 10.67 -9.36
C THR A 393 23.93 11.92 -9.18
N PRO A 394 25.06 11.86 -8.46
CA PRO A 394 25.85 13.04 -8.18
C PRO A 394 26.21 13.70 -9.50
N ALA A 395 25.88 14.99 -9.60
CA ALA A 395 26.15 15.79 -10.78
C ALA A 395 27.66 15.87 -11.00
N LYS A 396 28.17 15.03 -11.90
CA LYS A 396 29.57 14.97 -12.37
C LYS A 396 30.60 14.64 -11.25
N PRO A 397 31.74 14.03 -11.59
CA PRO A 397 32.82 13.80 -10.64
C PRO A 397 33.56 15.13 -10.38
N GLY A 398 32.93 16.01 -9.61
CA GLY A 398 33.58 17.15 -8.98
C GLY A 398 34.29 16.65 -7.74
N ARG A 399 35.60 16.87 -7.66
CA ARG A 399 36.42 16.59 -6.48
C ARG A 399 35.71 17.15 -5.23
N PRO A 400 35.43 16.35 -4.20
CA PRO A 400 34.82 16.84 -2.97
C PRO A 400 35.66 17.94 -2.32
N ASP A 401 35.02 18.98 -1.76
CA ASP A 401 35.67 20.15 -1.16
C ASP A 401 36.70 19.81 -0.07
N TRP A 402 36.51 18.68 0.63
CA TRP A 402 37.46 18.23 1.67
C TRP A 402 38.83 17.80 1.13
N MET A 403 38.98 17.59 -0.19
CA MET A 403 40.28 17.34 -0.84
C MET A 403 41.02 18.63 -1.23
N ALA A 404 40.45 19.82 -1.04
CA ALA A 404 41.13 21.09 -1.28
C ALA A 404 42.28 21.34 -0.26
N ASP A 405 42.18 20.77 0.94
CA ASP A 405 43.12 21.01 2.04
C ASP A 405 44.41 20.19 1.95
N PHE A 406 44.49 19.20 1.06
CA PHE A 406 45.63 18.27 0.96
C PHE A 406 46.40 18.36 -0.37
N GLY A 407 46.16 19.41 -1.17
CA GLY A 407 46.63 19.48 -2.55
C GLY A 407 47.22 20.81 -2.98
N ALA A 408 48.24 21.31 -2.29
CA ALA A 408 49.08 22.39 -2.81
C ALA A 408 50.56 22.12 -2.53
N ALA A 409 51.19 21.31 -3.37
CA ALA A 409 52.63 21.40 -3.61
C ALA A 409 52.84 22.14 -4.93
N PRO A 410 53.65 23.21 -4.96
CA PRO A 410 53.71 24.14 -6.09
C PRO A 410 54.37 23.53 -7.33
N ALA A 411 53.90 24.01 -8.48
CA ALA A 411 54.36 23.63 -9.81
C ALA A 411 55.88 23.78 -9.97
N ALA A 412 56.54 22.74 -10.48
CA ALA A 412 57.92 22.81 -10.95
C ALA A 412 57.95 23.15 -12.45
N PRO A 413 58.90 24.00 -12.88
CA PRO A 413 59.77 23.61 -14.00
C PRO A 413 61.22 24.13 -13.84
N PRO A 414 62.17 23.83 -14.75
CA PRO A 414 62.50 22.56 -15.41
C PRO A 414 64.01 22.16 -15.28
N ALA A 415 64.29 20.92 -15.71
CA ALA A 415 65.55 20.23 -16.06
C ALA A 415 66.94 20.88 -15.81
N SER A 416 67.83 20.14 -15.12
CA SER A 416 69.17 19.80 -15.65
C SER A 416 69.86 18.62 -14.93
N THR A 417 70.39 17.71 -15.76
CA THR A 417 71.65 16.96 -15.65
C THR A 417 72.00 16.12 -14.40
N ARG A 418 72.06 14.79 -14.67
CA ARG A 418 73.30 13.96 -14.68
C ARG A 418 73.60 13.07 -13.46
N ARG A 419 73.72 11.76 -13.79
CA ARG A 419 74.49 10.65 -13.15
C ARG A 419 74.03 10.24 -11.74
N GLU A 420 74.12 9.00 -11.28
CA GLU A 420 74.74 7.75 -11.71
C GLU A 420 74.04 6.63 -10.91
N ALA A 421 73.88 5.43 -11.48
CA ALA A 421 73.60 4.20 -10.72
C ALA A 421 74.90 3.74 -9.99
N PRO A 422 74.98 2.65 -9.18
CA PRO A 422 74.00 1.58 -8.95
C PRO A 422 73.93 0.98 -7.51
N ALA A 423 73.04 0.00 -7.37
CA ALA A 423 73.13 -1.25 -6.58
C ALA A 423 73.56 -1.24 -5.10
N SER A 424 72.72 -1.82 -4.22
CA SER A 424 72.97 -3.15 -3.60
C SER A 424 72.04 -3.40 -2.40
N LYS A 425 71.45 -4.61 -2.36
CA LYS A 425 71.00 -5.33 -1.15
C LYS A 425 72.27 -5.78 -0.39
N PRO A 426 72.31 -6.01 0.95
CA PRO A 426 71.42 -6.93 1.66
C PRO A 426 71.08 -6.62 3.15
N SER A 427 70.13 -7.38 3.70
CA SER A 427 69.86 -7.61 5.14
C SER A 427 71.10 -8.20 5.87
N PRO A 428 71.21 -8.34 7.22
CA PRO A 428 70.15 -8.52 8.22
C PRO A 428 70.44 -7.98 9.66
N SER A 429 69.56 -8.36 10.60
CA SER A 429 69.78 -8.51 12.06
C SER A 429 69.58 -7.29 12.97
N GLY A 430 68.62 -7.46 13.90
CA GLY A 430 68.92 -7.49 15.32
C GLY A 430 68.56 -6.26 16.16
N SER A 431 67.58 -6.45 17.06
CA SER A 431 67.36 -5.72 18.35
C SER A 431 67.07 -4.20 18.26
N SER A 432 66.24 -3.55 19.05
CA SER A 432 65.53 -3.82 20.30
C SER A 432 64.64 -2.60 20.60
N ALA A 433 63.50 -2.84 21.25
CA ALA A 433 62.83 -1.96 22.23
C ALA A 433 62.49 -0.51 21.87
N SER A 434 61.17 -0.20 21.80
CA SER A 434 60.45 0.66 22.77
C SER A 434 59.06 1.08 22.23
N PRO A 435 58.09 1.38 23.12
CA PRO A 435 56.67 1.18 22.86
C PRO A 435 56.00 2.36 22.15
N ALA A 436 55.04 2.03 21.28
CA ALA A 436 54.16 3.00 20.64
C ALA A 436 53.28 3.68 21.70
N LYS A 437 53.36 5.01 21.79
CA LYS A 437 52.40 5.85 22.52
C LYS A 437 50.99 5.58 22.00
N LYS A 438 50.07 5.20 22.89
CA LYS A 438 48.63 5.26 22.60
C LYS A 438 48.27 6.72 22.26
N PRO A 439 47.46 6.97 21.23
CA PRO A 439 46.98 8.31 20.93
C PRO A 439 45.96 8.79 21.97
N ASP A 440 45.95 10.11 22.18
CA ASP A 440 45.33 10.86 23.28
C ASP A 440 43.78 10.85 23.34
N TRP A 441 43.11 9.99 22.57
CA TRP A 441 41.64 9.93 22.49
C TRP A 441 41.02 8.74 23.26
N MET A 442 41.86 7.95 23.94
CA MET A 442 41.44 6.77 24.70
C MET A 442 41.37 6.99 26.22
N SER A 443 41.36 8.25 26.67
CA SER A 443 41.36 8.64 28.09
C SER A 443 39.97 8.90 28.69
N ASP A 444 38.93 9.01 27.86
CA ASP A 444 37.61 9.54 28.28
C ASP A 444 36.53 8.46 28.50
N PHE A 445 36.90 7.19 28.68
CA PHE A 445 35.94 6.08 28.87
C PHE A 445 36.18 5.23 30.13
N GLU A 446 36.91 5.75 31.12
CA GLU A 446 36.94 5.17 32.47
C GLU A 446 36.45 6.22 33.47
N ASP A 447 35.12 6.25 33.68
CA ASP A 447 34.47 6.37 34.99
C ASP A 447 32.98 5.97 34.89
#